data_AF-A0A8S3HAF6-F1
#
_entry.id   AF-A0A8S3HAF6-F1
#
_cell.length_a   1.000
_cell.length_b   1.000
_cell.length_c   1.000
_cell.angle_alpha   90.00
_cell.angle_beta   90.00
_cell.angle_gamma   90.00
#
_symmetry.space_group_name_H-M   'P 1'
#
loop_
_entity.id
_entity.type
_entity.pdbx_description
1 polymer ?
#
loop_
_entity_poly.entity_id
_entity_poly.type
_entity_poly.pdbx_seq_one_letter_code
_entity_poly.pdbx_strand_id
1 'polypeptide(L)'
;MVSTRGSFVDEREDIQKKAFTKWINNQLINSNSISTITNLFQDLRDGVVLLRLLEVLTENEYKREIGKMRVHHIGNVNKVIAVLGEYGIKLLSISSNDIVDGNPKLTLALVWSIIQYWQGKDVLKSVVPNPEQTNVEKFLLSWCQQQTKGYKGVAIKDFTHSWQDGLAFNALIHKFHPGLFNYDGILQDTAAKNLEHAFSIAKNVFKIDRYLDVE
;
A
#
# COMPACT_ATOMS: atom_id res chain seq x y z
N MET A 1 5.35 1.20 36.15
CA MET A 1 4.77 1.02 34.82
C MET A 1 5.90 0.85 33.83
N VAL A 2 6.18 -0.39 33.41
CA VAL A 2 7.18 -0.65 32.36
C VAL A 2 6.45 -0.49 31.03
N SER A 3 6.76 0.57 30.30
CA SER A 3 6.32 0.76 28.92
C SER A 3 7.02 -0.30 28.06
N THR A 4 6.29 -1.34 27.66
CA THR A 4 6.71 -2.26 26.60
C THR A 4 6.75 -1.47 25.30
N ARG A 5 7.94 -0.97 24.93
CA ARG A 5 8.20 -0.59 23.54
C ARG A 5 8.07 -1.88 22.71
N GLY A 6 7.14 -1.88 21.75
CA GLY A 6 6.94 -2.99 20.82
C GLY A 6 8.22 -3.32 20.06
N SER A 7 8.36 -4.56 19.58
CA SER A 7 9.52 -4.93 18.80
C SER A 7 9.51 -4.17 17.46
N PHE A 8 10.68 -3.98 16.85
CA PHE A 8 10.80 -3.34 15.52
C PHE A 8 9.99 -4.06 14.42
N VAL A 9 9.70 -5.36 14.63
CA VAL A 9 8.83 -6.15 13.74
C VAL A 9 7.36 -5.72 13.91
N ASP A 10 6.92 -5.50 15.15
CA ASP A 10 5.55 -5.06 15.44
C ASP A 10 5.28 -3.65 14.89
N GLU A 11 6.27 -2.75 14.99
CA GLU A 11 6.18 -1.39 14.45
C GLU A 11 6.03 -1.38 12.92
N ARG A 12 6.82 -2.21 12.22
CA ARG A 12 6.70 -2.37 10.76
C ARG A 12 5.37 -3.00 10.37
N GLU A 13 4.90 -3.99 11.12
CA GLU A 13 3.59 -4.62 10.89
C GLU A 13 2.46 -3.60 11.03
N ASP A 14 2.51 -2.75 12.06
CA ASP A 14 1.52 -1.71 12.30
C ASP A 14 1.51 -0.64 11.19
N ILE A 15 2.69 -0.23 10.70
CA ILE A 15 2.79 0.70 9.57
C ILE A 15 2.18 0.07 8.30
N GLN A 16 2.52 -1.18 7.99
CA GLN A 16 1.94 -1.90 6.85
C GLN A 16 0.42 -2.04 6.97
N LYS A 17 -0.06 -2.43 8.16
CA LYS A 17 -1.48 -2.55 8.46
C LYS A 17 -2.20 -1.24 8.21
N LYS A 18 -1.69 -0.11 8.71
CA LYS A 18 -2.28 1.23 8.50
C LYS A 18 -2.31 1.60 7.01
N ALA A 19 -1.20 1.42 6.30
CA ALA A 19 -1.10 1.74 4.88
C ALA A 19 -2.08 0.91 4.04
N PHE A 20 -2.14 -0.41 4.28
CA PHE A 20 -3.05 -1.31 3.55
C PHE A 20 -4.51 -1.03 3.89
N THR A 21 -4.84 -0.70 5.15
CA THR A 21 -6.18 -0.31 5.55
C THR A 21 -6.65 0.94 4.81
N LYS A 22 -5.81 1.99 4.75
CA LYS A 22 -6.09 3.21 3.99
C LYS A 22 -6.26 2.92 2.51
N TRP A 23 -5.40 2.08 1.95
CA TRP A 23 -5.49 1.68 0.54
C TRP A 23 -6.82 1.02 0.21
N ILE A 24 -7.25 0.02 0.99
CA ILE A 24 -8.54 -0.65 0.76
C ILE A 24 -9.69 0.35 0.91
N ASN A 25 -9.69 1.16 1.97
CA ASN A 25 -10.74 2.15 2.19
C ASN A 25 -10.85 3.14 1.01
N ASN A 26 -9.74 3.56 0.41
CA ASN A 26 -9.79 4.45 -0.75
C ASN A 26 -10.42 3.77 -1.99
N GLN A 27 -10.14 2.48 -2.23
CA GLN A 27 -10.81 1.74 -3.31
C GLN A 27 -12.33 1.64 -3.06
N LEU A 28 -12.73 1.37 -1.81
CA LEU A 28 -14.13 1.20 -1.45
C LEU A 28 -14.92 2.53 -1.44
N ILE A 29 -14.33 3.64 -0.99
CA ILE A 29 -14.98 4.95 -0.97
C ILE A 29 -15.25 5.43 -2.41
N ASN A 30 -14.30 5.24 -3.32
CA ASN A 30 -14.43 5.66 -4.72
C ASN A 30 -15.57 4.93 -5.47
N SER A 31 -16.03 3.79 -4.95
CA SER A 31 -17.15 3.01 -5.50
C SER A 31 -18.48 3.24 -4.76
N ASN A 32 -18.58 4.28 -3.92
CA ASN A 32 -19.74 4.58 -3.06
C ASN A 32 -20.07 3.47 -2.03
N SER A 33 -19.12 2.60 -1.67
CA SER A 33 -19.31 1.62 -0.61
C SER A 33 -19.17 2.27 0.78
N ILE A 34 -20.14 2.02 1.67
CA ILE A 34 -20.19 2.55 3.05
C ILE A 34 -19.25 1.77 4.00
N SER A 35 -18.72 0.63 3.56
CA SER A 35 -17.88 -0.23 4.39
C SER A 35 -16.47 0.37 4.56
N THR A 36 -16.16 0.85 5.76
CA THR A 36 -14.82 1.26 6.17
C THR A 36 -14.18 0.19 7.04
N ILE A 37 -13.00 -0.26 6.67
CA ILE A 37 -12.15 -1.11 7.51
C ILE A 37 -11.56 -0.24 8.62
N THR A 38 -11.64 -0.73 9.84
CA THR A 38 -11.02 -0.14 11.04
C THR A 38 -9.93 -1.05 11.59
N ASN A 39 -10.12 -2.37 11.53
CA ASN A 39 -9.15 -3.37 11.94
C ASN A 39 -8.98 -4.43 10.86
N LEU A 40 -7.93 -4.28 10.05
CA LEU A 40 -7.60 -5.15 8.92
C LEU A 40 -7.68 -6.65 9.25
N PHE A 41 -7.22 -7.07 10.43
CA PHE A 41 -7.14 -8.49 10.80
C PHE A 41 -8.47 -9.06 11.32
N GLN A 42 -9.47 -8.20 11.57
CA GLN A 42 -10.82 -8.62 11.99
C GLN A 42 -11.82 -8.45 10.85
N ASP A 43 -11.78 -7.30 10.18
CA ASP A 43 -12.79 -6.91 9.20
C ASP A 43 -12.68 -7.68 7.87
N LEU A 44 -11.53 -8.33 7.62
CA LEU A 44 -11.33 -9.17 6.42
C LEU A 44 -11.69 -10.66 6.64
N ARG A 45 -11.97 -11.08 7.88
CA ARG A 45 -12.08 -12.50 8.25
C ARG A 45 -13.29 -13.21 7.64
N ASP A 46 -14.35 -12.48 7.33
CA ASP A 46 -15.57 -13.06 6.74
C ASP A 46 -15.51 -13.16 5.20
N GLY A 47 -14.46 -12.61 4.59
CA GLY A 47 -14.24 -12.57 3.15
C GLY A 47 -15.13 -11.57 2.39
N VAL A 48 -16.10 -10.93 3.02
CA VAL A 48 -17.06 -10.04 2.34
C VAL A 48 -16.39 -8.77 1.84
N VAL A 49 -15.55 -8.15 2.68
CA VAL A 49 -14.82 -6.94 2.31
C VAL A 49 -13.78 -7.25 1.22
N LEU A 50 -13.14 -8.41 1.28
CA LEU A 50 -12.20 -8.87 0.25
C LEU A 50 -12.90 -9.09 -1.10
N LEU A 51 -14.07 -9.74 -1.10
CA LEU A 51 -14.87 -9.89 -2.32
C LEU A 51 -15.28 -8.54 -2.87
N ARG A 52 -15.75 -7.62 -2.03
CA ARG A 52 -16.13 -6.27 -2.47
C ARG A 52 -14.96 -5.49 -3.06
N LEU A 53 -13.79 -5.57 -2.43
CA LEU A 53 -12.57 -4.98 -2.98
C LEU A 53 -12.29 -5.54 -4.38
N LEU A 54 -12.41 -6.86 -4.57
CA LEU A 54 -12.25 -7.45 -5.89
C LEU A 54 -13.35 -6.98 -6.86
N GLU A 55 -14.61 -6.82 -6.43
CA GLU A 55 -15.67 -6.29 -7.29
C GLU A 55 -15.29 -4.91 -7.86
N VAL A 56 -14.71 -4.05 -7.03
CA VAL A 56 -14.22 -2.72 -7.46
C VAL A 56 -13.04 -2.84 -8.41
N LEU A 57 -12.07 -3.70 -8.11
CA LEU A 57 -10.83 -3.82 -8.87
C LEU A 57 -10.99 -4.55 -10.21
N THR A 58 -11.97 -5.45 -10.31
CA THR A 58 -12.22 -6.25 -11.51
C THR A 58 -13.42 -5.78 -12.31
N GLU A 59 -14.20 -4.84 -11.78
CA GLU A 59 -15.47 -4.39 -12.34
C GLU A 59 -16.47 -5.55 -12.56
N ASN A 60 -16.39 -6.61 -11.75
CA ASN A 60 -17.27 -7.78 -11.79
C ASN A 60 -18.02 -7.99 -10.47
N GLU A 61 -19.17 -8.66 -10.51
CA GLU A 61 -19.92 -9.01 -9.31
C GLU A 61 -19.62 -10.45 -8.85
N TYR A 62 -19.42 -10.65 -7.54
CA TYR A 62 -19.14 -11.96 -6.98
C TYR A 62 -20.22 -12.39 -5.98
N LYS A 63 -20.76 -13.60 -6.18
CA LYS A 63 -21.70 -14.20 -5.23
C LYS A 63 -21.04 -14.43 -3.87
N ARG A 64 -21.79 -14.11 -2.81
CA ARG A 64 -21.35 -14.20 -1.42
C ARG A 64 -22.19 -15.23 -0.69
N GLU A 65 -21.58 -16.04 0.16
CA GLU A 65 -22.30 -16.86 1.12
C GLU A 65 -22.91 -15.98 2.21
N ILE A 66 -24.20 -16.19 2.47
CA ILE A 66 -24.99 -15.38 3.41
C ILE A 66 -25.04 -16.14 4.75
N GLY A 67 -24.27 -15.68 5.73
CA GLY A 67 -24.36 -16.19 7.10
C GLY A 67 -23.15 -15.83 7.96
N LYS A 68 -23.27 -16.06 9.26
CA LYS A 68 -22.26 -15.68 10.28
C LYS A 68 -21.41 -16.84 10.80
N MET A 69 -21.74 -18.07 10.40
CA MET A 69 -20.95 -19.25 10.77
C MET A 69 -19.61 -19.27 10.05
N ARG A 70 -18.59 -19.85 10.70
CA ARG A 70 -17.24 -19.99 10.15
C ARG A 70 -17.21 -20.61 8.75
N VAL A 71 -18.08 -21.59 8.48
CA VAL A 71 -18.15 -22.24 7.16
C VAL A 71 -18.44 -21.25 6.03
N HIS A 72 -19.31 -20.25 6.27
CA HIS A 72 -19.61 -19.23 5.27
C HIS A 72 -18.43 -18.29 5.03
N HIS A 73 -17.70 -17.95 6.10
CA HIS A 73 -16.50 -17.14 5.98
C HIS A 73 -15.43 -17.87 5.15
N ILE A 74 -15.24 -19.16 5.42
CA ILE A 74 -14.34 -20.02 4.63
C ILE A 74 -14.80 -20.06 3.16
N GLY A 75 -16.10 -20.22 2.90
CA GLY A 75 -16.67 -20.19 1.55
C GLY A 75 -16.35 -18.89 0.81
N ASN A 76 -16.58 -17.74 1.44
CA ASN A 76 -16.25 -16.42 0.88
C ASN A 76 -14.75 -16.25 0.63
N VAL A 77 -13.89 -16.62 1.57
CA VAL A 77 -12.43 -16.49 1.39
C VAL A 77 -11.91 -17.47 0.33
N ASN A 78 -12.44 -18.69 0.24
CA ASN A 78 -12.12 -19.60 -0.87
C ASN A 78 -12.50 -18.99 -2.22
N LYS A 79 -13.62 -18.27 -2.30
CA LYS A 79 -14.01 -17.55 -3.51
C LYS A 79 -13.02 -16.43 -3.85
N VAL A 80 -12.55 -15.66 -2.87
CA VAL A 80 -11.48 -14.66 -3.05
C VAL A 80 -10.23 -15.31 -3.64
N ILE A 81 -9.75 -16.41 -3.04
CA ILE A 81 -8.55 -17.14 -3.52
C ILE A 81 -8.75 -17.65 -4.95
N ALA A 82 -9.93 -18.19 -5.27
CA ALA A 82 -10.25 -18.66 -6.61
C ALA A 82 -10.21 -17.53 -7.65
N VAL A 83 -10.84 -16.38 -7.35
CA VAL A 83 -10.80 -15.20 -8.22
C VAL A 83 -9.36 -14.74 -8.43
N LEU A 84 -8.54 -14.63 -7.39
CA LEU A 84 -7.12 -14.27 -7.52
C LEU A 84 -6.36 -15.26 -8.43
N GLY A 85 -6.70 -16.55 -8.36
CA GLY A 85 -6.17 -17.58 -9.24
C GLY A 85 -6.51 -17.37 -10.73
N GLU A 86 -7.73 -16.91 -11.04
CA GLU A 86 -8.16 -16.57 -12.40
C GLU A 86 -7.30 -15.44 -13.01
N TYR A 87 -6.83 -14.51 -12.17
CA TYR A 87 -5.92 -13.42 -12.57
C TYR A 87 -4.43 -13.83 -12.58
N GLY A 88 -4.11 -15.09 -12.28
CA GLY A 88 -2.75 -15.66 -12.28
C GLY A 88 -1.96 -15.44 -10.99
N ILE A 89 -2.60 -15.00 -9.90
CA ILE A 89 -1.96 -14.78 -8.60
C ILE A 89 -1.90 -16.13 -7.86
N LYS A 90 -0.70 -16.63 -7.59
CA LYS A 90 -0.50 -17.91 -6.90
C LYS A 90 -0.20 -17.69 -5.41
N LEU A 91 -1.17 -18.00 -4.56
CA LEU A 91 -1.05 -17.90 -3.11
C LEU A 91 -0.55 -19.24 -2.52
N LEU A 92 0.74 -19.55 -2.66
CA LEU A 92 1.30 -20.87 -2.31
C LEU A 92 1.23 -21.21 -0.82
N SER A 93 1.21 -20.22 0.06
CA SER A 93 1.31 -20.41 1.52
C SER A 93 0.13 -19.83 2.31
N ILE A 94 -0.97 -19.48 1.64
CA ILE A 94 -2.14 -18.85 2.29
C ILE A 94 -3.34 -19.75 2.04
N SER A 95 -3.93 -20.26 3.13
CA SER A 95 -5.22 -20.95 3.10
C SER A 95 -6.34 -20.01 3.55
N SER A 96 -7.59 -20.39 3.26
CA SER A 96 -8.75 -19.64 3.76
C SER A 96 -8.85 -19.63 5.28
N ASN A 97 -8.43 -20.71 5.97
CA ASN A 97 -8.42 -20.77 7.43
C ASN A 97 -7.55 -19.67 8.03
N ASP A 98 -6.37 -19.40 7.45
CA ASP A 98 -5.45 -18.40 7.96
C ASP A 98 -6.08 -17.00 8.02
N ILE A 99 -6.87 -16.66 7.00
CA ILE A 99 -7.56 -15.38 6.90
C ILE A 99 -8.76 -15.34 7.84
N VAL A 100 -9.57 -16.42 7.87
CA VAL A 100 -10.74 -16.51 8.75
C VAL A 100 -10.33 -16.53 10.23
N ASP A 101 -9.13 -17.02 10.55
CA ASP A 101 -8.54 -16.98 11.90
C ASP A 101 -7.90 -15.62 12.24
N GLY A 102 -7.73 -14.75 11.24
CA GLY A 102 -7.18 -13.41 11.42
C GLY A 102 -5.66 -13.41 11.63
N ASN A 103 -4.94 -14.34 11.00
CA ASN A 103 -3.48 -14.39 11.06
C ASN A 103 -2.88 -13.09 10.46
N PRO A 104 -2.20 -12.24 11.24
CA PRO A 104 -1.74 -10.91 10.77
C PRO A 104 -0.83 -10.99 9.56
N LYS A 105 0.22 -11.83 9.65
CA LYS A 105 1.25 -11.98 8.61
C LYS A 105 0.65 -12.46 7.29
N LEU A 106 -0.21 -13.47 7.34
CA LEU A 106 -0.83 -14.04 6.14
C LEU A 106 -1.92 -13.13 5.56
N THR A 107 -2.62 -12.36 6.40
CA THR A 107 -3.55 -11.31 5.96
C THR A 107 -2.81 -10.19 5.23
N LEU A 108 -1.69 -9.71 5.77
CA LEU A 108 -0.85 -8.72 5.08
C LEU A 108 -0.29 -9.27 3.77
N ALA A 109 0.16 -10.51 3.74
CA ALA A 109 0.66 -11.14 2.51
C ALA A 109 -0.42 -11.26 1.43
N LEU A 110 -1.66 -11.59 1.81
CA LEU A 110 -2.81 -11.61 0.90
C LEU A 110 -3.08 -10.21 0.33
N VAL A 111 -3.27 -9.21 1.19
CA VAL A 111 -3.57 -7.84 0.75
C VAL A 111 -2.44 -7.27 -0.09
N TRP A 112 -1.18 -7.54 0.26
CA TRP A 112 -0.03 -7.17 -0.56
C TRP A 112 -0.10 -7.79 -1.96
N SER A 113 -0.47 -9.06 -2.08
CA SER A 113 -0.60 -9.73 -3.38
C SER A 113 -1.65 -9.06 -4.26
N ILE A 114 -2.76 -8.58 -3.66
CA ILE A 114 -3.80 -7.80 -4.35
C ILE A 114 -3.23 -6.44 -4.78
N ILE A 115 -2.64 -5.67 -3.87
CA ILE A 115 -2.05 -4.35 -4.18
C ILE A 115 -1.02 -4.46 -5.31
N GLN A 116 -0.12 -5.43 -5.22
CA GLN A 116 0.92 -5.67 -6.22
C GLN A 116 0.34 -5.92 -7.61
N TYR A 117 -0.76 -6.68 -7.69
CA TYR A 117 -1.37 -6.97 -8.98
C TYR A 117 -2.04 -5.75 -9.60
N TRP A 118 -2.90 -5.05 -8.84
CA TRP A 118 -3.72 -3.97 -9.41
C TRP A 118 -3.04 -2.59 -9.42
N GLN A 119 -2.16 -2.28 -8.47
CA GLN A 119 -1.39 -1.03 -8.51
C GLN A 119 -0.02 -1.20 -9.16
N GLY A 120 0.64 -2.34 -8.90
CA GLY A 120 2.01 -2.57 -9.36
C GLY A 120 2.07 -2.90 -10.85
N LYS A 121 1.20 -3.80 -11.34
CA LYS A 121 1.37 -4.39 -12.68
C LYS A 121 1.25 -3.37 -13.81
N ASP A 122 0.32 -2.43 -13.77
CA ASP A 122 0.10 -1.50 -14.88
C ASP A 122 1.07 -0.32 -14.89
N VAL A 123 1.34 0.28 -13.72
CA VAL A 123 2.34 1.35 -13.61
C VAL A 123 3.72 0.80 -13.93
N LEU A 124 4.11 -0.36 -13.38
CA LEU A 124 5.42 -0.93 -13.65
C LEU A 124 5.55 -1.42 -15.10
N LYS A 125 4.51 -1.95 -15.73
CA LYS A 125 4.56 -2.25 -17.18
C LYS A 125 4.78 -1.02 -18.04
N SER A 126 4.28 0.14 -17.63
CA SER A 126 4.42 1.38 -18.39
C SER A 126 5.81 2.03 -18.28
N VAL A 127 6.55 1.76 -17.19
CA VAL A 127 7.83 2.43 -16.90
C VAL A 127 9.02 1.47 -16.90
N VAL A 128 8.81 0.19 -16.60
CA VAL A 128 9.85 -0.84 -16.48
C VAL A 128 9.92 -1.68 -17.76
N PRO A 129 11.06 -1.68 -18.48
CA PRO A 129 11.26 -2.61 -19.59
C PRO A 129 11.21 -4.06 -19.09
N ASN A 130 10.40 -4.91 -19.73
CA ASN A 130 10.24 -6.33 -19.40
C ASN A 130 10.06 -6.58 -17.88
N PRO A 131 8.95 -6.13 -17.27
CA PRO A 131 8.75 -6.16 -15.82
C PRO A 131 8.80 -7.57 -15.21
N GLU A 132 8.53 -8.61 -16.00
CA GLU A 132 8.64 -10.02 -15.57
C GLU A 132 10.10 -10.49 -15.39
N GLN A 133 11.05 -9.81 -16.00
CA GLN A 133 12.49 -10.14 -15.96
C GLN A 133 13.31 -9.10 -15.19
N THR A 134 12.71 -7.95 -14.86
CA THR A 134 13.38 -6.84 -14.20
C THR A 134 13.14 -6.88 -12.70
N ASN A 135 14.21 -6.75 -11.92
CA ASN A 135 14.09 -6.50 -10.48
C ASN A 135 13.51 -5.09 -10.27
N VAL A 136 12.19 -5.04 -10.05
CA VAL A 136 11.39 -3.81 -9.88
C VAL A 136 11.98 -2.90 -8.80
N GLU A 137 12.40 -3.46 -7.67
CA GLU A 137 12.96 -2.69 -6.56
C GLU A 137 14.25 -1.98 -6.98
N LYS A 138 15.18 -2.70 -7.62
CA LYS A 138 16.43 -2.11 -8.13
C LYS A 138 16.18 -1.06 -9.20
N PHE A 139 15.23 -1.33 -10.11
CA PHE A 139 14.88 -0.37 -11.15
C PHE A 139 14.30 0.92 -10.54
N LEU A 140 13.32 0.80 -9.64
CA LEU A 140 12.70 1.94 -8.99
C LEU A 140 13.72 2.73 -8.17
N LEU A 141 14.62 2.06 -7.47
CA LEU A 141 15.70 2.69 -6.72
C LEU A 141 16.61 3.50 -7.65
N SER A 142 17.03 2.92 -8.78
CA SER A 142 17.84 3.59 -9.79
C SER A 142 17.12 4.77 -10.41
N TRP A 143 15.83 4.63 -10.69
CA TRP A 143 15.00 5.72 -11.21
C TRP A 143 14.93 6.88 -10.22
N CYS A 144 14.66 6.61 -8.93
CA CYS A 144 14.63 7.65 -7.89
C CYS A 144 15.98 8.38 -7.81
N GLN A 145 17.09 7.65 -7.77
CA GLN A 145 18.45 8.22 -7.76
C GLN A 145 18.72 9.12 -8.98
N GLN A 146 18.25 8.71 -10.16
CA GLN A 146 18.41 9.50 -11.38
C GLN A 146 17.58 10.79 -11.33
N GLN A 147 16.34 10.72 -10.86
CA GLN A 147 15.45 11.87 -10.80
C GLN A 147 15.90 12.90 -9.75
N THR A 148 16.45 12.46 -8.63
CA THR A 148 16.92 13.34 -7.55
C THR A 148 18.40 13.71 -7.66
N LYS A 149 19.07 13.36 -8.75
CA LYS A 149 20.49 13.71 -8.95
C LYS A 149 20.67 15.23 -8.96
N GLY A 150 21.55 15.72 -8.07
CA GLY A 150 21.87 17.15 -7.92
C GLY A 150 21.05 17.89 -6.87
N TYR A 151 20.05 17.25 -6.24
CA TYR A 151 19.34 17.85 -5.11
C TYR A 151 20.19 17.77 -3.84
N LYS A 152 20.37 18.91 -3.16
CA LYS A 152 21.09 18.99 -1.89
C LYS A 152 20.35 18.16 -0.84
N GLY A 153 21.13 17.46 0.00
CA GLY A 153 20.58 16.65 1.10
C GLY A 153 19.93 15.34 0.68
N VAL A 154 19.88 14.98 -0.61
CA VAL A 154 19.21 13.75 -1.07
C VAL A 154 20.21 12.71 -1.53
N ALA A 155 20.25 11.59 -0.80
CA ALA A 155 21.03 10.42 -1.15
C ALA A 155 20.20 9.14 -0.95
N ILE A 156 19.48 8.73 -2.01
CA ILE A 156 18.58 7.57 -1.95
C ILE A 156 19.39 6.28 -2.09
N LYS A 157 19.41 5.45 -1.03
CA LYS A 157 20.12 4.17 -0.98
C LYS A 157 19.21 2.96 -0.77
N ASP A 158 18.03 3.20 -0.22
CA ASP A 158 17.02 2.20 0.12
C ASP A 158 15.61 2.80 0.08
N PHE A 159 14.57 1.99 0.28
CA PHE A 159 13.18 2.43 0.49
C PHE A 159 12.79 2.51 1.97
N THR A 160 13.77 2.76 2.84
CA THR A 160 13.55 2.86 4.28
C THR A 160 14.12 4.19 4.81
N HIS A 161 15.32 4.18 5.35
CA HIS A 161 15.96 5.33 5.99
C HIS A 161 16.13 6.52 5.05
N SER A 162 16.37 6.29 3.76
CA SER A 162 16.64 7.34 2.78
C SER A 162 15.47 8.31 2.54
N TRP A 163 14.30 8.00 3.08
CA TRP A 163 13.06 8.75 2.87
C TRP A 163 12.54 9.40 4.17
N GLN A 164 13.14 9.08 5.31
CA GLN A 164 12.64 9.47 6.64
C GLN A 164 12.72 10.99 6.89
N ASP A 165 13.65 11.69 6.27
CA ASP A 165 13.80 13.15 6.40
C ASP A 165 12.84 13.95 5.49
N GLY A 166 12.06 13.27 4.64
CA GLY A 166 11.13 13.85 3.68
C GLY A 166 11.77 14.56 2.49
N LEU A 167 13.09 14.68 2.40
CA LEU A 167 13.76 15.42 1.32
C LEU A 167 13.65 14.70 -0.02
N ALA A 168 13.77 13.36 -0.02
CA ALA A 168 13.62 12.54 -1.23
C ALA A 168 12.24 12.73 -1.90
N PHE A 169 11.15 12.77 -1.11
CA PHE A 169 9.81 13.02 -1.63
C PHE A 169 9.67 14.42 -2.24
N ASN A 170 10.15 15.45 -1.54
CA ASN A 170 10.10 16.82 -2.03
C ASN A 170 10.96 17.00 -3.30
N ALA A 171 12.14 16.38 -3.37
CA ALA A 171 13.00 16.45 -4.54
C ALA A 171 12.33 15.84 -5.78
N LEU A 172 11.63 14.71 -5.64
CA LEU A 172 10.87 14.12 -6.75
C LEU A 172 9.75 15.05 -7.21
N ILE A 173 8.95 15.60 -6.28
CA ILE A 173 7.88 16.54 -6.64
C ILE A 173 8.45 17.75 -7.38
N HIS A 174 9.50 18.38 -6.83
CA HIS A 174 10.15 19.54 -7.43
C HIS A 174 10.79 19.21 -8.79
N LYS A 175 11.32 17.98 -8.98
CA LYS A 175 11.90 17.57 -10.26
C LYS A 175 10.88 17.59 -11.40
N PHE A 176 9.65 17.14 -11.14
CA PHE A 176 8.60 17.13 -12.15
C PHE A 176 7.83 18.45 -12.23
N HIS A 177 7.77 19.21 -11.13
CA HIS A 177 7.05 20.49 -11.05
C HIS A 177 7.84 21.54 -10.25
N PRO A 178 8.93 22.09 -10.80
CA PRO A 178 9.83 22.98 -10.06
C PRO A 178 9.19 24.31 -9.65
N GLY A 179 8.07 24.69 -10.27
CA GLY A 179 7.34 25.91 -9.93
C GLY A 179 6.42 25.81 -8.69
N LEU A 180 6.27 24.62 -8.09
CA LEU A 180 5.34 24.45 -6.96
C LEU A 180 5.84 25.04 -5.65
N PHE A 181 7.15 25.03 -5.41
CA PHE A 181 7.78 25.56 -4.20
C PHE A 181 9.28 25.73 -4.37
N ASN A 182 9.92 26.48 -3.46
CA ASN A 182 11.37 26.60 -3.42
C ASN A 182 11.99 25.44 -2.61
N TYR A 183 12.72 24.55 -3.28
CA TYR A 183 13.36 23.40 -2.63
C TYR A 183 14.38 23.79 -1.55
N ASP A 184 15.19 24.85 -1.78
CA ASP A 184 16.21 25.28 -0.81
C ASP A 184 15.58 25.73 0.53
N GLY A 185 14.32 26.16 0.53
CA GLY A 185 13.58 26.53 1.74
C GLY A 185 13.25 25.34 2.64
N ILE A 186 13.14 24.13 2.08
CA ILE A 186 12.77 22.91 2.80
C ILE A 186 13.98 22.29 3.52
N LEU A 187 15.20 22.59 3.09
CA LEU A 187 16.43 22.01 3.64
C LEU A 187 16.64 22.30 5.14
N GLN A 188 16.01 23.36 5.66
CA GLN A 188 16.13 23.79 7.06
C GLN A 188 14.98 23.29 7.94
N ASP A 189 13.97 22.66 7.34
CA ASP A 189 12.82 22.15 8.07
C ASP A 189 13.07 20.76 8.66
N THR A 190 12.29 20.44 9.70
CA THR A 190 12.31 19.12 10.34
C THR A 190 11.73 18.04 9.41
N ALA A 191 12.16 16.79 9.59
CA ALA A 191 11.64 15.62 8.89
C ALA A 191 10.10 15.58 8.80
N ALA A 192 9.41 15.79 9.93
CA ALA A 192 7.95 15.78 9.98
C ALA A 192 7.32 16.84 9.06
N LYS A 193 7.81 18.08 9.10
CA LYS A 193 7.34 19.16 8.21
C LYS A 193 7.60 18.83 6.74
N ASN A 194 8.77 18.29 6.41
CA ASN A 194 9.12 17.94 5.03
C ASN A 194 8.19 16.86 4.48
N LEU A 195 7.94 15.81 5.27
CA LEU A 195 7.01 14.74 4.90
C LEU A 195 5.58 15.27 4.76
N GLU A 196 5.11 16.08 5.72
CA GLU A 196 3.76 16.65 5.69
C GLU A 196 3.57 17.54 4.46
N HIS A 197 4.57 18.35 4.13
CA HIS A 197 4.58 19.19 2.95
C HIS A 197 4.48 18.35 1.66
N ALA A 198 5.34 17.34 1.50
CA ALA A 198 5.32 16.47 0.33
C ALA A 198 3.98 15.74 0.17
N PHE A 199 3.46 15.15 1.25
CA PHE A 199 2.20 14.39 1.22
C PHE A 199 1.00 15.31 1.00
N SER A 200 1.01 16.53 1.52
CA SER A 200 -0.03 17.53 1.26
C SER A 200 -0.06 17.95 -0.20
N ILE A 201 1.10 18.20 -0.82
CA ILE A 201 1.17 18.51 -2.25
C ILE A 201 0.70 17.31 -3.08
N ALA A 202 1.16 16.11 -2.76
CA ALA A 202 0.76 14.88 -3.44
C ALA A 202 -0.77 14.72 -3.47
N LYS A 203 -1.42 14.92 -2.32
CA LYS A 203 -2.88 14.84 -2.21
C LYS A 203 -3.60 15.98 -2.91
N ASN A 204 -3.20 17.22 -2.65
CA ASN A 204 -3.98 18.39 -3.08
C ASN A 204 -3.81 18.69 -4.57
N VAL A 205 -2.59 18.55 -5.08
CA VAL A 205 -2.22 18.90 -6.46
C VAL A 205 -2.33 17.68 -7.38
N PHE A 206 -1.72 16.56 -7.01
CA PHE A 206 -1.64 15.38 -7.88
C PHE A 206 -2.75 14.35 -7.64
N LYS A 207 -3.63 14.59 -6.64
CA LYS A 207 -4.69 13.66 -6.24
C LYS A 207 -4.16 12.26 -5.88
N ILE A 208 -2.92 12.21 -5.37
CA ILE A 208 -2.32 10.99 -4.86
C ILE A 208 -2.68 10.87 -3.39
N ASP A 209 -3.39 9.80 -3.05
CA ASP A 209 -3.80 9.55 -1.67
C ASP A 209 -2.63 9.36 -0.71
N ARG A 210 -2.87 9.75 0.54
CA ARG A 210 -1.90 9.64 1.62
C ARG A 210 -2.01 8.29 2.32
N TYR A 211 -1.06 7.41 2.04
CA TYR A 211 -0.96 6.10 2.69
C TYR A 211 -0.07 6.08 3.93
N LEU A 212 0.87 7.03 4.03
CA LEU A 212 1.84 7.12 5.13
C LEU A 212 1.46 8.24 6.11
N ASP A 213 1.60 7.95 7.39
CA ASP A 213 1.49 8.94 8.46
C ASP A 213 2.82 9.66 8.66
N VAL A 214 2.74 10.89 9.16
CA VAL A 214 3.90 11.64 9.62
C VAL A 214 3.88 11.54 11.13
N GLU A 215 4.93 10.95 11.70
CA GLU A 215 5.13 10.86 13.15
C GLU A 215 5.92 12.06 13.67
#